data_AF-A0A942AMS0-F1
#
_entry.id   AF-A0A942AMS0-F1
#
_cell.length_a   1.000
_cell.length_b   1.000
_cell.length_c   1.000
_cell.angle_alpha   90.00
_cell.angle_beta   90.00
_cell.angle_gamma   90.00
#
_symmetry.space_group_name_H-M   'P 1'
#
loop_
_entity.id
_entity.type
_entity.pdbx_description
1 polymer ?
#
loop_
_entity_poly.entity_id
_entity_poly.type
_entity_poly.pdbx_seq_one_letter_code
_entity_poly.pdbx_strand_id
1 'polypeptide(L)'
;DLYLMKAEAWNEYLAVPDEEHVYAPLNEVRRRAGIPDVKEAWKTYAKNPGKVATKEGMREIIHREWDIEFAFEGRRFWNLRRWLTAVDELNEEQYGWNIVGRNAREFYNNFKEPVMVWAKRKFISPRDYLFPLQSEEVMISGCVQNPGW
;
A
#
# COMPACT_ATOMS: atom_id res chain seq x y z
N ASP A 1 -8.38 -9.72 -7.95
CA ASP A 1 -7.09 -9.41 -8.62
C ASP A 1 -7.33 -8.68 -9.94
N LEU A 2 -7.88 -9.36 -10.95
CA LEU A 2 -8.09 -8.80 -12.30
C LEU A 2 -8.86 -7.46 -12.34
N TYR A 3 -9.89 -7.29 -11.51
CA TYR A 3 -10.63 -6.02 -11.43
C TYR A 3 -9.76 -4.85 -10.97
N LEU A 4 -8.94 -5.05 -9.94
CA LEU A 4 -8.03 -4.02 -9.42
C LEU A 4 -6.87 -3.75 -10.38
N MET A 5 -6.33 -4.79 -11.02
CA MET A 5 -5.33 -4.62 -12.09
C MET A 5 -5.88 -3.81 -13.27
N LYS A 6 -7.11 -4.09 -13.69
CA LYS A 6 -7.79 -3.33 -14.75
C LYS A 6 -7.95 -1.87 -14.33
N ALA A 7 -8.52 -1.60 -13.16
CA ALA A 7 -8.74 -0.25 -12.67
C ALA A 7 -7.43 0.55 -12.56
N GLU A 8 -6.36 -0.07 -12.04
CA GLU A 8 -5.05 0.57 -11.93
C GLU A 8 -4.45 0.91 -13.29
N ALA A 9 -4.40 -0.06 -14.21
CA ALA A 9 -3.83 0.15 -15.55
C ALA A 9 -4.57 1.25 -16.32
N TRP A 10 -5.91 1.26 -16.26
CA TRP A 10 -6.71 2.29 -16.93
C TRP A 10 -6.59 3.66 -16.27
N ASN A 11 -6.48 3.73 -14.95
CA ASN A 11 -6.22 5.01 -14.27
C ASN A 11 -4.86 5.59 -14.70
N GLU A 12 -3.83 4.76 -14.85
CA GLU A 12 -2.52 5.19 -15.34
C GLU A 12 -2.51 5.56 -16.83
N TYR A 13 -3.38 4.97 -17.63
CA TYR A 13 -3.50 5.29 -19.05
C TYR A 13 -4.28 6.59 -19.30
N LEU A 14 -5.44 6.76 -18.65
CA LEU A 14 -6.33 7.89 -18.87
C LEU A 14 -5.80 9.19 -18.23
N ALA A 15 -6.29 10.33 -18.71
CA ALA A 15 -6.00 11.64 -18.09
C ALA A 15 -6.82 11.84 -16.80
N VAL A 16 -8.04 11.31 -16.78
CA VAL A 16 -8.95 11.31 -15.63
C VAL A 16 -9.65 9.95 -15.53
N PRO A 17 -9.98 9.49 -14.32
CA PRO A 17 -10.68 8.22 -14.13
C PRO A 17 -12.11 8.26 -14.69
N ASP A 18 -12.51 7.20 -15.39
CA ASP A 18 -13.81 7.07 -16.04
C ASP A 18 -14.70 6.01 -15.39
N GLU A 19 -15.97 5.97 -15.81
CA GLU A 19 -16.96 5.04 -15.26
C GLU A 19 -16.68 3.59 -15.64
N GLU A 20 -16.42 3.35 -16.92
CA GLU A 20 -16.40 2.00 -17.48
C GLU A 20 -15.13 1.23 -17.10
N HIS A 21 -13.98 1.90 -17.12
CA HIS A 21 -12.68 1.22 -17.01
C HIS A 21 -12.06 1.34 -15.63
N VAL A 22 -12.35 2.41 -14.87
CA VAL A 22 -11.80 2.62 -13.52
C VAL A 22 -12.85 2.38 -12.44
N TYR A 23 -13.96 3.12 -12.42
CA TYR A 23 -14.91 3.06 -11.31
C TYR A 23 -15.70 1.74 -11.25
N ALA A 24 -16.27 1.29 -12.37
CA ALA A 24 -17.07 0.07 -12.42
C ALA A 24 -16.32 -1.18 -11.91
N PRO A 25 -15.12 -1.52 -12.42
CA PRO A 25 -14.40 -2.69 -11.92
C PRO A 25 -13.99 -2.56 -10.44
N LEU A 26 -13.66 -1.36 -9.97
CA LEU A 26 -13.38 -1.13 -8.56
C LEU A 26 -14.63 -1.35 -7.70
N ASN A 27 -15.79 -0.87 -8.16
CA ASN A 27 -17.05 -1.00 -7.46
C ASN A 27 -17.52 -2.46 -7.37
N GLU A 28 -17.20 -3.32 -8.33
CA GLU A 28 -17.48 -4.77 -8.20
C GLU A 28 -16.81 -5.38 -6.97
N VAL A 29 -15.55 -5.01 -6.68
CA VAL A 29 -14.83 -5.45 -5.48
C VAL A 29 -15.49 -4.89 -4.22
N ARG A 30 -15.82 -3.60 -4.23
CA ARG A 30 -16.43 -2.88 -3.09
C ARG A 30 -17.83 -3.40 -2.75
N ARG A 31 -18.67 -3.62 -3.75
CA ARG A 31 -20.02 -4.19 -3.60
C ARG A 31 -19.96 -5.60 -3.02
N ARG A 32 -19.03 -6.44 -3.49
CA ARG A 32 -18.81 -7.78 -2.90
C ARG A 32 -18.39 -7.68 -1.43
N ALA A 33 -17.59 -6.68 -1.08
CA ALA A 33 -17.21 -6.40 0.32
C ALA A 33 -18.32 -5.72 1.15
N GLY A 34 -19.47 -5.37 0.54
CA GLY A 34 -20.61 -4.77 1.23
C GLY A 34 -20.41 -3.29 1.60
N ILE A 35 -19.51 -2.58 0.93
CA ILE A 35 -19.26 -1.15 1.17
C ILE A 35 -19.73 -0.29 -0.01
N PRO A 36 -20.07 1.01 0.20
CA PRO A 36 -20.58 1.87 -0.87
C PRO A 36 -19.61 2.02 -2.03
N ASP A 37 -20.15 2.31 -3.22
CA ASP A 37 -19.37 2.60 -4.42
C ASP A 37 -18.38 3.76 -4.15
N VAL A 38 -17.23 3.72 -4.84
CA VAL A 38 -16.08 4.59 -4.52
C VAL A 38 -16.43 6.08 -4.56
N LYS A 39 -17.21 6.52 -5.54
CA LYS A 39 -17.63 7.93 -5.65
C LYS A 39 -18.57 8.34 -4.51
N GLU A 40 -19.49 7.47 -4.12
CA GLU A 40 -20.41 7.73 -3.01
C GLU A 40 -19.66 7.80 -1.68
N ALA A 41 -18.78 6.82 -1.43
CA ALA A 41 -17.97 6.75 -0.22
C ALA A 41 -17.10 8.01 -0.04
N TRP A 42 -16.46 8.48 -1.11
CA TRP A 42 -15.61 9.67 -1.02
C TRP A 42 -16.40 10.98 -0.91
N LYS A 43 -17.54 11.09 -1.61
CA LYS A 43 -18.38 12.29 -1.49
C LYS A 43 -18.99 12.43 -0.09
N THR A 44 -19.32 11.32 0.55
CA THR A 44 -20.08 11.33 1.80
C THR A 44 -19.18 11.33 3.04
N TYR A 45 -18.08 10.58 3.02
CA TYR A 45 -17.30 10.30 4.23
C TYR A 45 -15.84 10.76 4.17
N ALA A 46 -15.29 11.10 2.99
CA ALA A 46 -13.89 11.48 2.88
C ALA A 46 -13.66 12.96 3.22
N LYS A 47 -12.52 13.24 3.85
CA LYS A 47 -12.06 14.61 4.12
C LYS A 47 -11.80 15.42 2.84
N ASN A 48 -11.43 14.74 1.76
CA ASN A 48 -11.23 15.35 0.44
C ASN A 48 -12.11 14.63 -0.61
N PRO A 49 -13.36 15.09 -0.81
CA PRO A 49 -14.28 14.52 -1.79
C PRO A 49 -13.78 14.57 -3.23
N GLY A 50 -12.97 15.56 -3.59
CA GLY A 50 -12.46 15.75 -4.95
C GLY A 50 -11.39 14.75 -5.35
N LYS A 51 -10.79 14.05 -4.39
CA LYS A 51 -9.69 13.09 -4.62
C LYS A 51 -10.09 11.96 -5.58
N VAL A 52 -11.36 11.54 -5.55
CA VAL A 52 -11.85 10.48 -6.44
C VAL A 52 -11.90 10.90 -7.90
N ALA A 53 -11.92 12.21 -8.20
CA ALA A 53 -12.08 12.73 -9.56
C ALA A 53 -10.75 13.00 -10.30
N THR A 54 -9.61 12.94 -9.61
CA THR A 54 -8.28 13.16 -10.22
C THR A 54 -7.54 11.86 -10.38
N LYS A 55 -6.65 11.79 -11.37
CA LYS A 55 -5.82 10.60 -11.64
C LYS A 55 -4.95 10.23 -10.44
N GLU A 56 -4.27 11.21 -9.87
CA GLU A 56 -3.36 11.03 -8.72
C GLU A 56 -4.15 10.62 -7.48
N GLY A 57 -5.28 11.28 -7.25
CA GLY A 57 -6.14 10.95 -6.12
C GLY A 57 -6.72 9.55 -6.25
N MET A 58 -7.18 9.18 -7.44
CA MET A 58 -7.69 7.85 -7.73
C MET A 58 -6.61 6.75 -7.65
N ARG A 59 -5.37 7.05 -8.05
CA ARG A 59 -4.22 6.14 -7.88
C ARG A 59 -4.05 5.77 -6.40
N GLU A 60 -4.03 6.77 -5.51
CA GLU A 60 -3.92 6.52 -4.07
C GLU A 60 -5.10 5.73 -3.52
N ILE A 61 -6.31 5.96 -4.05
CA ILE A 61 -7.50 5.17 -3.70
C ILE A 61 -7.32 3.71 -4.11
N ILE A 62 -6.92 3.46 -5.36
CA ILE A 62 -6.69 2.11 -5.89
C ILE A 62 -5.60 1.40 -5.09
N HIS A 63 -4.49 2.07 -4.76
CA HIS A 63 -3.43 1.50 -3.94
C HIS A 63 -3.95 1.07 -2.57
N ARG A 64 -4.81 1.90 -1.96
CA ARG A 64 -5.44 1.56 -0.68
C ARG A 64 -6.41 0.38 -0.79
N GLU A 65 -7.18 0.29 -1.87
CA GLU A 65 -8.06 -0.86 -2.12
C GLU A 65 -7.25 -2.15 -2.31
N TRP A 66 -6.11 -2.11 -3.00
CA TRP A 66 -5.18 -3.23 -3.09
C TRP A 66 -4.66 -3.68 -1.71
N ASP A 67 -4.25 -2.73 -0.87
CA ASP A 67 -3.71 -3.03 0.46
C ASP A 67 -4.76 -3.64 1.40
N ILE A 68 -6.02 -3.17 1.32
CA ILE A 68 -7.12 -3.68 2.13
C ILE A 68 -7.56 -5.05 1.64
N GLU A 69 -7.82 -5.19 0.34
CA GLU A 69 -8.37 -6.41 -0.27
C GLU A 69 -7.42 -7.60 -0.12
N PHE A 70 -6.11 -7.37 -0.26
CA PHE A 70 -5.09 -8.42 -0.24
C PHE A 70 -4.20 -8.39 1.00
N ALA A 71 -4.74 -7.86 2.11
CA ALA A 71 -4.05 -7.88 3.38
C ALA A 71 -3.65 -9.33 3.73
N PHE A 72 -2.37 -9.54 4.04
CA PHE A 72 -1.79 -10.85 4.35
C PHE A 72 -1.72 -11.88 3.20
N GLU A 73 -1.90 -11.45 1.95
CA GLU A 73 -1.76 -12.31 0.76
C GLU A 73 -0.45 -12.11 -0.01
N GLY A 74 0.56 -11.49 0.63
CA GLY A 74 1.88 -11.27 0.02
C GLY A 74 1.96 -10.18 -1.05
N ARG A 75 0.86 -9.48 -1.36
CA ARG A 75 0.82 -8.42 -2.38
C ARG A 75 1.54 -7.14 -1.98
N ARG A 76 1.37 -6.70 -0.73
CA ARG A 76 1.93 -5.44 -0.21
C ARG A 76 3.45 -5.34 -0.43
N PHE A 77 4.18 -6.45 -0.26
CA PHE A 77 5.63 -6.47 -0.47
C PHE A 77 6.05 -6.04 -1.88
N TRP A 78 5.33 -6.51 -2.90
CA TRP A 78 5.60 -6.23 -4.31
C TRP A 78 4.98 -4.91 -4.75
N ASN A 79 3.78 -4.58 -4.25
CA ASN A 79 3.09 -3.33 -4.53
C ASN A 79 3.91 -2.11 -4.11
N LEU A 80 4.47 -2.11 -2.89
CA LEU A 80 5.30 -0.99 -2.41
C LEU A 80 6.59 -0.83 -3.24
N ARG A 81 7.12 -1.92 -3.80
CA ARG A 81 8.31 -1.87 -4.67
C ARG A 81 8.00 -1.31 -6.04
N ARG A 82 6.96 -1.81 -6.72
CA ARG A 82 6.59 -1.36 -8.07
C ARG A 82 6.06 0.07 -8.08
N TRP A 83 5.46 0.53 -6.98
CA TRP A 83 5.04 1.92 -6.80
C TRP A 83 6.16 2.85 -6.33
N LEU A 84 7.34 2.31 -6.00
CA LEU A 84 8.46 3.07 -5.43
C LEU A 84 8.13 3.83 -4.13
N THR A 85 7.13 3.36 -3.39
CA THR A 85 6.70 3.94 -2.08
C THR A 85 7.32 3.21 -0.89
N ALA A 86 8.06 2.12 -1.14
CA ALA A 86 8.71 1.35 -0.08
C ALA A 86 9.67 2.19 0.77
N VAL A 87 10.36 3.17 0.17
CA VAL A 87 11.26 4.04 0.94
C VAL A 87 10.53 4.89 1.98
N ASP A 88 9.29 5.28 1.72
CA ASP A 88 8.51 6.08 2.66
C ASP A 88 7.82 5.12 3.65
N GLU A 89 6.98 4.23 3.15
CA GLU A 89 6.14 3.31 3.93
C GLU A 89 6.91 2.28 4.77
N LEU A 90 8.11 1.87 4.32
CA LEU A 90 8.92 0.91 5.09
C LEU A 90 9.84 1.57 6.12
N ASN A 91 9.98 2.90 6.09
CA ASN A 91 10.75 3.65 7.08
C ASN A 91 9.88 4.35 8.13
N GLU A 92 8.56 4.34 7.97
CA GLU A 92 7.63 4.86 8.98
C GLU A 92 7.66 4.04 10.27
N GLU A 93 7.46 4.75 11.38
CA GLU A 93 7.30 4.16 12.71
C GLU A 93 6.03 3.32 12.77
N GLN A 94 6.13 2.12 13.34
CA GLN A 94 4.96 1.26 13.53
C GLN A 94 4.40 1.45 14.92
N TYR A 95 3.07 1.56 14.97
CA TYR A 95 2.32 1.81 16.18
C TYR A 95 1.43 0.61 16.53
N GLY A 96 1.20 0.40 17.82
CA GLY A 96 0.36 -0.67 18.34
C GLY A 96 -0.05 -0.43 19.78
N TRP A 97 -0.85 -1.35 20.33
CA TRP A 97 -1.23 -1.30 21.74
C TRP A 97 -0.15 -1.89 22.63
N ASN A 98 -0.16 -1.51 23.91
CA ASN A 98 0.84 -1.95 24.88
C ASN A 98 0.57 -3.39 25.34
N ILE A 99 1.15 -4.36 24.65
CA ILE A 99 0.94 -5.79 24.92
C ILE A 99 1.49 -6.27 26.28
N VAL A 100 2.32 -5.48 26.96
CA VAL A 100 2.85 -5.84 28.30
C VAL A 100 1.98 -5.32 29.44
N GLY A 101 0.90 -4.58 29.13
CA GLY A 101 -0.05 -4.08 30.12
C GLY A 101 -0.80 -5.21 30.82
N ARG A 102 -1.02 -5.07 32.14
CA ARG A 102 -1.66 -6.09 32.98
C ARG A 102 -3.18 -5.94 33.09
N ASN A 103 -3.72 -4.84 32.58
CA ASN A 103 -5.14 -4.52 32.57
C ASN A 103 -5.51 -3.71 31.33
N ALA A 104 -6.81 -3.52 31.09
CA ALA A 104 -7.30 -2.80 29.90
C ALA A 104 -6.77 -1.36 29.82
N ARG A 105 -6.67 -0.66 30.96
CA ARG A 105 -6.16 0.71 30.99
C ARG A 105 -4.70 0.76 30.50
N GLU A 106 -3.85 -0.14 30.98
CA GLU A 106 -2.44 -0.20 30.54
C GLU A 106 -2.30 -0.66 29.09
N PHE A 107 -3.10 -1.64 28.65
CA PHE A 107 -3.09 -2.13 27.28
C PHE A 107 -3.40 -1.04 26.26
N TYR A 108 -4.45 -0.24 26.51
CA TYR A 108 -4.84 0.89 25.67
C TYR A 108 -4.06 2.18 25.95
N ASN A 109 -2.86 2.10 26.54
CA ASN A 109 -2.02 3.26 26.86
C ASN A 109 -2.79 4.37 27.62
N ASN A 110 -3.48 4.01 28.70
CA ASN A 110 -4.37 4.89 29.45
C ASN A 110 -5.50 5.52 28.62
N PHE A 111 -6.00 4.79 27.62
CA PHE A 111 -6.99 5.25 26.64
C PHE A 111 -6.52 6.48 25.83
N LYS A 112 -5.21 6.56 25.59
CA LYS A 112 -4.60 7.57 24.71
C LYS A 112 -4.26 6.93 23.36
N GLU A 113 -3.29 7.51 22.66
CA GLU A 113 -2.81 7.03 21.37
C GLU A 113 -2.01 5.72 21.49
N PRO A 114 -1.93 4.92 20.43
CA PRO A 114 -1.04 3.77 20.34
C PRO A 114 0.42 4.13 20.65
N VAL A 115 1.18 3.16 21.14
CA VAL A 115 2.62 3.31 21.40
C VAL A 115 3.43 2.85 20.19
N MET A 116 4.60 3.45 19.99
CA MET A 116 5.55 2.99 18.99
C MET A 116 6.07 1.59 19.36
N VAL A 117 5.79 0.60 18.52
CA VAL A 117 6.17 -0.81 18.74
C VAL A 117 7.44 -1.20 18.00
N TRP A 118 7.74 -0.54 16.88
CA TRP A 118 8.91 -0.88 16.08
C TRP A 118 9.44 0.34 15.31
N ALA A 119 10.71 0.67 15.57
CA ALA A 119 11.43 1.77 14.90
C ALA A 119 12.75 1.32 14.24
N LYS A 120 13.11 0.04 14.33
CA LYS A 120 14.39 -0.48 13.81
C LYS A 120 14.34 -0.87 12.33
N ARG A 121 13.17 -0.75 11.71
CA ARG A 121 13.00 -1.08 10.29
C ARG A 121 13.67 0.00 9.46
N LYS A 122 14.49 -0.41 8.49
CA LYS A 122 15.15 0.51 7.57
C LYS A 122 15.08 -0.03 6.16
N PHE A 123 14.72 0.84 5.23
CA PHE A 123 14.73 0.59 3.79
C PHE A 123 15.62 1.65 3.12
N ILE A 124 16.65 1.18 2.43
CA ILE A 124 17.66 2.01 1.78
C ILE A 124 17.41 1.99 0.27
N SER A 125 16.96 3.12 -0.28
CA SER A 125 16.82 3.30 -1.74
C SER A 125 18.17 3.71 -2.37
N PRO A 126 18.55 3.17 -3.54
CA PRO A 126 17.81 2.22 -4.38
C PRO A 126 18.06 0.73 -4.03
N ARG A 127 18.97 0.44 -3.10
CA ARG A 127 19.47 -0.91 -2.80
C ARG A 127 18.37 -1.94 -2.50
N ASP A 128 17.47 -1.65 -1.57
CA ASP A 128 16.52 -2.62 -1.02
C ASP A 128 15.31 -2.88 -1.94
N TYR A 129 15.22 -2.20 -3.09
CA TYR A 129 14.23 -2.50 -4.13
C TYR A 129 14.52 -3.82 -4.84
N LEU A 130 15.79 -4.20 -4.95
CA LEU A 130 16.24 -5.43 -5.60
C LEU A 130 16.92 -6.34 -4.57
N PHE A 131 16.72 -7.65 -4.72
CA PHE A 131 17.46 -8.62 -3.91
C PHE A 131 18.92 -8.69 -4.37
N PRO A 132 19.89 -8.92 -3.46
CA PRO A 132 21.27 -9.12 -3.86
C PRO A 132 21.41 -10.40 -4.70
N LEU A 133 22.27 -10.36 -5.70
CA LEU A 133 22.78 -11.57 -6.33
C LEU A 133 23.78 -12.24 -5.37
N GLN A 134 23.75 -13.57 -5.31
CA GLN A 134 24.69 -14.33 -4.50
C GLN A 134 26.13 -14.03 -4.95
N SER A 135 27.00 -13.68 -4.00
CA SER A 135 28.37 -13.24 -4.31
C SER A 135 29.18 -14.28 -5.10
N GLU A 136 28.95 -15.55 -4.83
CA GLU A 136 29.56 -16.67 -5.56
C GLU A 136 29.16 -16.67 -7.04
N GLU A 137 27.88 -16.48 -7.35
CA GLU A 137 27.38 -16.41 -8.72
C GLU A 137 27.95 -15.21 -9.48
N VAL A 138 28.09 -14.07 -8.81
CA VAL A 138 28.73 -12.86 -9.37
C VAL A 138 30.19 -13.16 -9.72
N MET A 139 30.93 -13.85 -8.85
CA MET A 139 32.33 -14.20 -9.09
C MET A 139 32.50 -15.23 -10.21
N ILE A 140 31.62 -16.23 -10.29
CA ILE A 140 31.70 -17.30 -11.30
C ILE A 140 31.30 -16.79 -12.69
N SER A 141 30.17 -16.08 -12.79
CA SER A 141 29.60 -15.66 -14.07
C SER A 141 30.14 -14.32 -14.57
N GLY A 142 30.70 -13.49 -13.69
CA GLY A 142 31.11 -12.12 -14.01
C GLY A 142 29.93 -11.16 -14.22
N CYS A 143 28.72 -11.52 -13.78
CA CYS A 143 27.55 -10.64 -13.88
C CYS A 143 27.68 -9.42 -12.95
N VAL A 144 27.01 -8.32 -13.28
CA VAL A 144 27.04 -7.09 -12.48
C VAL A 144 26.04 -7.20 -11.33
N GLN A 145 26.47 -6.84 -10.12
CA GLN A 145 25.61 -6.81 -8.93
C GLN A 145 24.52 -5.73 -9.02
N ASN A 146 23.42 -5.95 -8.31
CA ASN A 146 22.36 -4.95 -8.15
C ASN A 146 22.85 -3.70 -7.41
N PRO A 147 22.31 -2.51 -7.72
CA PRO A 147 22.82 -1.24 -7.18
C PRO A 147 22.85 -1.21 -5.65
N GLY A 148 24.00 -0.85 -5.07
CA GLY A 148 24.16 -0.66 -3.62
C GLY A 148 24.39 -1.93 -2.79
N TRP A 149 24.49 -3.10 -3.43
CA TRP A 149 24.86 -4.37 -2.81
C TRP A 149 26.32 -4.73 -3.03
#